data_AF-A0A1A8UBU3-F1
#
_entry.id   AF-A0A1A8UBU3-F1
#
_cell.length_a   1.000
_cell.length_b   1.000
_cell.length_c   1.000
_cell.angle_alpha   90.00
_cell.angle_beta   90.00
_cell.angle_gamma   90.00
#
_symmetry.space_group_name_H-M   'P 1'
#
loop_
_entity.id
_entity.type
_entity.pdbx_description
1 polymer ?
#
loop_
_entity_poly.entity_id
_entity_poly.type
_entity_poly.pdbx_seq_one_letter_code
_entity_poly.pdbx_strand_id
1 'polypeptide(L)'
;MDERPALGDQDVLLATCTAAGSKPQANVWWDSKALQSSMTQKSTLISHLNGTSTTVAFLYGRPTKHIYGSLAHCVVSHEALTENTTLPFTIQVYFAPEEVKITQKFPNVIECESTANPNPTFTWSRHESSLPSTVNKHNATLELTGWDPDLNGLYQCEASNDYGAQKTFLYVHLSSVSGGSQAGWILFGLLLALTISAAAFLFFRNHTKSPSFRRREASRDTPLEQNEPIRQSGESS
;
A
#
# COMPACT_ATOMS: atom_id res chain seq x y z
N MET A 1 -1.65 -40.65 9.98
CA MET A 1 -1.75 -39.52 9.02
C MET A 1 -0.39 -38.86 9.02
N ASP A 2 0.16 -38.51 7.86
CA ASP A 2 1.44 -37.80 7.83
C ASP A 2 1.20 -36.35 8.31
N GLU A 3 1.78 -36.03 9.47
CA GLU A 3 1.64 -34.74 10.10
C GLU A 3 2.51 -33.72 9.36
N ARG A 4 1.87 -32.73 8.73
CA ARG A 4 2.55 -31.73 7.91
C ARG A 4 3.39 -30.81 8.81
N PRO A 5 4.62 -30.41 8.39
CA PRO A 5 5.47 -29.53 9.17
C PRO A 5 4.88 -28.11 9.30
N ALA A 6 4.10 -27.90 10.36
CA ALA A 6 3.59 -26.60 10.76
C ALA A 6 4.66 -25.81 11.54
N LEU A 7 4.61 -24.48 11.46
CA LEU A 7 5.54 -23.56 12.15
C LEU A 7 5.61 -23.86 13.66
N GLY A 8 6.83 -24.01 14.21
CA GLY A 8 7.02 -24.30 15.63
C GLY A 8 8.46 -24.66 16.04
N ASP A 9 8.68 -24.81 17.35
CA ASP A 9 10.02 -24.96 17.94
C ASP A 9 10.57 -26.39 18.00
N GLN A 10 9.76 -27.41 17.67
CA GLN A 10 10.14 -28.82 17.75
C GLN A 10 10.87 -29.30 16.49
N ASP A 11 11.72 -30.32 16.64
CA ASP A 11 12.43 -30.96 15.52
C ASP A 11 11.50 -31.98 14.85
N VAL A 12 11.08 -31.72 13.60
CA VAL A 12 10.09 -32.53 12.87
C VAL A 12 10.66 -33.08 11.56
N LEU A 13 9.99 -34.07 10.97
CA LEU A 13 10.36 -34.60 9.66
C LEU A 13 9.96 -33.60 8.57
N LEU A 14 10.95 -33.05 7.85
CA LEU A 14 10.77 -32.07 6.78
C LEU A 14 10.75 -32.71 5.39
N ALA A 15 11.56 -33.75 5.17
CA ALA A 15 11.65 -34.43 3.88
C ALA A 15 12.09 -35.90 4.04
N THR A 16 11.65 -36.75 3.10
CA THR A 16 12.08 -38.16 2.99
C THR A 16 12.47 -38.45 1.55
N CYS A 17 13.60 -39.13 1.35
CA CYS A 17 14.06 -39.60 0.04
C CYS A 17 14.40 -41.10 0.11
N THR A 18 14.13 -41.83 -0.97
CA THR A 18 14.23 -43.29 -0.98
C THR A 18 14.90 -43.78 -2.26
N ALA A 19 16.05 -44.43 -2.14
CA ALA A 19 16.62 -45.26 -3.21
C ALA A 19 16.16 -46.71 -2.99
N ALA A 20 15.23 -47.19 -3.80
CA ALA A 20 14.62 -48.51 -3.65
C ALA A 20 15.22 -49.55 -4.59
N GLY A 21 15.32 -50.80 -4.11
CA GLY A 21 15.67 -51.96 -4.94
C GLY A 21 17.11 -52.00 -5.46
N SER A 22 18.03 -51.22 -4.86
CA SER A 22 19.43 -51.13 -5.27
C SER A 22 20.21 -52.41 -4.99
N LYS A 23 21.12 -52.77 -5.91
CA LYS A 23 22.11 -53.84 -5.73
C LYS A 23 23.46 -53.44 -6.36
N PRO A 24 24.55 -53.26 -5.60
CA PRO A 24 24.63 -53.25 -4.13
C PRO A 24 23.84 -52.06 -3.52
N GLN A 25 23.97 -51.83 -2.22
CA GLN A 25 23.27 -50.73 -1.54
C GLN A 25 23.63 -49.36 -2.12
N ALA A 26 22.62 -48.53 -2.41
CA ALA A 26 22.83 -47.12 -2.72
C ALA A 26 22.98 -46.30 -1.44
N ASN A 27 23.94 -45.37 -1.42
CA ASN A 27 24.07 -44.37 -0.38
C ASN A 27 23.14 -43.19 -0.69
N VAL A 28 22.44 -42.68 0.34
CA VAL A 28 21.44 -41.60 0.19
C VAL A 28 21.59 -40.61 1.34
N TRP A 29 21.73 -39.32 1.03
CA TRP A 29 21.84 -38.24 2.01
C TRP A 29 21.20 -36.96 1.48
N TRP A 30 21.13 -35.93 2.33
CA TRP A 30 20.63 -34.61 1.96
C TRP A 30 21.77 -33.59 1.87
N ASP A 31 21.85 -32.85 0.76
CA ASP A 31 22.58 -31.58 0.74
C ASP A 31 21.60 -30.44 1.08
N SER A 32 21.66 -30.00 2.33
CA SER A 32 20.79 -28.97 2.91
C SER A 32 21.52 -27.64 3.17
N LYS A 33 22.66 -27.38 2.53
CA LYS A 33 23.49 -26.17 2.77
C LYS A 33 22.70 -24.86 2.64
N ALA A 34 21.72 -24.80 1.75
CA ALA A 34 20.93 -23.59 1.50
C ALA A 34 19.99 -23.20 2.66
N LEU A 35 19.68 -24.12 3.59
CA LEU A 35 18.69 -23.89 4.66
C LEU A 35 19.25 -23.05 5.84
N GLN A 36 20.54 -22.69 5.81
CA GLN A 36 21.23 -21.81 6.78
C GLN A 36 21.09 -22.19 8.27
N SER A 37 20.65 -23.42 8.57
CA SER A 37 20.29 -23.89 9.89
C SER A 37 20.80 -25.31 10.12
N SER A 38 21.04 -25.66 11.39
CA SER A 38 21.54 -27.00 11.74
C SER A 38 20.44 -28.04 11.54
N MET A 39 20.60 -28.89 10.53
CA MET A 39 19.63 -29.91 10.14
C MET A 39 20.08 -31.30 10.59
N THR A 40 19.16 -32.09 11.14
CA THR A 40 19.44 -33.44 11.63
C THR A 40 19.13 -34.46 10.53
N GLN A 41 20.15 -35.13 10.01
CA GLN A 41 19.97 -36.20 9.01
C GLN A 41 19.98 -37.57 9.67
N LYS A 42 19.09 -38.46 9.24
CA LYS A 42 19.03 -39.88 9.66
C LYS A 42 18.77 -40.75 8.43
N SER A 43 19.25 -41.98 8.42
CA SER A 43 18.95 -42.93 7.36
C SER A 43 18.59 -44.31 7.90
N THR A 44 17.99 -45.15 7.07
CA THR A 44 17.58 -46.51 7.42
C THR A 44 17.74 -47.42 6.19
N LEU A 45 18.28 -48.62 6.44
CA LEU A 45 18.49 -49.65 5.42
C LEU A 45 17.47 -50.77 5.60
N ILE A 46 16.81 -51.14 4.50
CA ILE A 46 15.88 -52.27 4.42
C ILE A 46 16.48 -53.27 3.42
N SER A 47 16.83 -54.46 3.87
CA SER A 47 17.26 -55.56 3.01
C SER A 47 16.07 -56.42 2.57
N HIS A 48 16.04 -56.82 1.30
CA HIS A 48 14.95 -57.60 0.70
C HIS A 48 15.38 -59.04 0.39
N LEU A 49 14.44 -59.98 0.44
CA LEU A 49 14.69 -61.42 0.21
C LEU A 49 15.19 -61.74 -1.22
N ASN A 50 14.99 -60.83 -2.18
CA ASN A 50 15.53 -60.93 -3.54
C ASN A 50 17.03 -60.52 -3.63
N GLY A 51 17.66 -60.15 -2.52
CA GLY A 51 19.05 -59.70 -2.47
C GLY A 51 19.26 -58.30 -3.05
N THR A 52 18.24 -57.45 -3.06
CA THR A 52 18.37 -56.00 -3.21
C THR A 52 18.15 -55.29 -1.87
N SER A 53 18.33 -53.98 -1.84
CA SER A 53 18.16 -53.16 -0.64
C SER A 53 17.48 -51.82 -0.96
N THR A 54 16.81 -51.25 0.03
CA THR A 54 16.23 -49.91 -0.04
C THR A 54 16.86 -49.05 1.06
N THR A 55 17.49 -47.94 0.68
CA THR A 55 18.00 -46.93 1.61
C THR A 55 17.00 -45.77 1.65
N VAL A 56 16.53 -45.42 2.84
CA VAL A 56 15.68 -44.25 3.10
C VAL A 56 16.49 -43.21 3.87
N ALA A 57 16.43 -41.95 3.45
CA ALA A 57 17.09 -40.82 4.10
C ALA A 57 16.08 -39.75 4.51
N PHE A 58 16.11 -39.39 5.78
CA PHE A 58 15.19 -38.46 6.44
C PHE A 58 15.92 -37.16 6.79
N LEU A 59 15.30 -36.03 6.47
CA LEU A 59 15.73 -34.70 6.86
C LEU A 59 14.84 -34.19 7.99
N TYR A 60 15.40 -34.00 9.18
CA TYR A 60 14.73 -33.39 10.32
C TYR A 60 15.24 -31.97 10.57
N GLY A 61 14.35 -31.09 11.01
CA GLY A 61 14.69 -29.73 11.40
C GLY A 61 13.51 -29.03 12.08
N ARG A 62 13.76 -27.84 12.64
CA ARG A 62 12.71 -26.98 13.17
C ARG A 62 11.98 -26.24 12.04
N PRO A 63 10.65 -26.34 11.93
CA PRO A 63 9.87 -25.69 10.89
C PRO A 63 9.76 -24.17 11.16
N THR A 64 10.49 -23.36 10.41
CA THR A 64 10.54 -21.89 10.56
C THR A 64 10.25 -21.18 9.23
N LYS A 65 9.73 -19.93 9.28
CA LYS A 65 9.45 -19.10 8.09
C LYS A 65 10.69 -18.91 7.19
N HIS A 66 11.90 -18.91 7.77
CA HIS A 66 13.17 -18.77 7.04
C HIS A 66 13.53 -19.97 6.16
N ILE A 67 13.13 -21.20 6.52
CA ILE A 67 13.40 -22.39 5.71
C ILE A 67 12.28 -22.71 4.71
N TYR A 68 11.13 -22.03 4.79
CA TYR A 68 10.07 -22.16 3.79
C TYR A 68 10.59 -21.74 2.41
N GLY A 69 10.33 -22.55 1.38
CA GLY A 69 10.82 -22.29 0.03
C GLY A 69 12.32 -22.55 -0.17
N SER A 70 13.08 -22.88 0.89
CA SER A 70 14.49 -23.25 0.77
C SER A 70 14.66 -24.60 0.06
N LEU A 71 15.76 -24.74 -0.68
CA LEU A 71 16.03 -25.92 -1.50
C LEU A 71 16.96 -26.89 -0.77
N ALA A 72 16.47 -28.10 -0.51
CA ALA A 72 17.29 -29.25 -0.14
C ALA A 72 17.44 -30.18 -1.35
N HIS A 73 18.59 -30.83 -1.50
CA HIS A 73 18.79 -31.84 -2.54
C HIS A 73 18.93 -33.22 -1.91
N CYS A 74 18.13 -34.18 -2.35
CA CYS A 74 18.45 -35.58 -2.10
C CYS A 74 19.56 -36.01 -3.06
N VAL A 75 20.64 -36.56 -2.54
CA VAL A 75 21.78 -37.05 -3.33
C VAL A 75 21.86 -38.57 -3.17
N VAL A 76 21.85 -39.28 -4.29
CA VAL A 76 21.91 -40.73 -4.38
C VAL A 76 23.19 -41.14 -5.09
N SER A 77 23.99 -42.00 -4.45
CA SER A 77 25.23 -42.54 -5.00
C SER A 77 25.18 -44.06 -5.06
N HIS A 78 25.57 -44.64 -6.19
CA HIS A 78 25.53 -46.07 -6.46
C HIS A 78 26.55 -46.46 -7.54
N GLU A 79 27.12 -47.65 -7.45
CA GLU A 79 28.19 -48.14 -8.35
C GLU A 79 27.78 -48.22 -9.83
N ALA A 80 26.48 -48.31 -10.14
CA ALA A 80 25.97 -48.30 -11.51
C ALA A 80 25.77 -46.88 -12.10
N LEU A 81 26.07 -45.83 -11.34
CA LEU A 81 25.96 -44.43 -11.74
C LEU A 81 27.34 -43.81 -11.93
N THR A 82 27.58 -43.16 -13.08
CA THR A 82 28.82 -42.42 -13.34
C THR A 82 28.95 -41.17 -12.46
N GLU A 83 27.82 -40.57 -12.08
CA GLU A 83 27.73 -39.39 -11.22
C GLU A 83 26.54 -39.52 -10.24
N ASN A 84 26.60 -38.82 -9.11
CA ASN A 84 25.54 -38.90 -8.10
C ASN A 84 24.23 -38.28 -8.61
N THR A 85 23.15 -39.06 -8.62
CA THR A 85 21.82 -38.56 -8.98
C THR A 85 21.33 -37.58 -7.91
N THR A 86 20.98 -36.37 -8.31
CA THR A 86 20.63 -35.27 -7.42
C THR A 86 19.21 -34.80 -7.71
N LEU A 87 18.33 -34.87 -6.71
CA LEU A 87 16.89 -34.56 -6.82
C LEU A 87 16.54 -33.32 -5.97
N PRO A 88 16.01 -32.24 -6.56
CA PRO A 88 15.61 -31.04 -5.83
C PRO A 88 14.33 -31.25 -5.02
N PHE A 89 14.29 -30.73 -3.79
CA PHE A 89 13.11 -30.70 -2.92
C PHE A 89 12.96 -29.34 -2.23
N THR A 90 11.86 -28.66 -2.50
CA THR A 90 11.56 -27.35 -1.89
C THR A 90 10.85 -27.56 -0.55
N ILE A 91 11.49 -27.14 0.54
CA ILE A 91 10.99 -27.29 1.91
C ILE A 91 9.64 -26.58 2.07
N GLN A 92 8.64 -27.34 2.52
CA GLN A 92 7.34 -26.82 2.91
C GLN A 92 7.31 -26.59 4.42
N VAL A 93 6.83 -25.42 4.83
CA VAL A 93 6.44 -25.12 6.21
C VAL A 93 5.06 -24.48 6.14
N TYR A 94 4.13 -24.92 6.96
CA TYR A 94 2.75 -24.44 6.99
C TYR A 94 2.54 -23.46 8.14
N PHE A 95 1.86 -22.34 7.89
CA PHE A 95 1.72 -21.25 8.85
C PHE A 95 0.46 -20.42 8.57
N ALA A 96 -0.05 -19.82 9.65
CA ALA A 96 -1.20 -18.90 9.62
C ALA A 96 -0.90 -17.64 8.78
N PRO A 97 -1.92 -16.88 8.37
CA PRO A 97 -1.72 -15.65 7.61
C PRO A 97 -1.04 -14.57 8.46
N GLU A 98 0.11 -14.10 7.98
CA GLU A 98 0.92 -13.03 8.56
C GLU A 98 0.97 -11.81 7.62
N GLU A 99 1.44 -10.68 8.15
CA GLU A 99 1.68 -9.44 7.40
C GLU A 99 0.42 -8.92 6.67
N VAL A 100 -0.77 -9.19 7.24
CA VAL A 100 -2.06 -8.81 6.62
C VAL A 100 -2.17 -7.29 6.52
N LYS A 101 -2.18 -6.79 5.29
CA LYS A 101 -2.18 -5.36 4.96
C LYS A 101 -3.14 -5.08 3.80
N ILE A 102 -3.69 -3.87 3.74
CA ILE A 102 -4.50 -3.41 2.61
C ILE A 102 -3.69 -2.42 1.79
N THR A 103 -3.69 -2.61 0.46
CA THR A 103 -2.98 -1.75 -0.50
C THR A 103 -3.98 -1.17 -1.51
N GLN A 104 -3.76 0.08 -1.93
CA GLN A 104 -4.52 0.67 -3.05
C GLN A 104 -3.93 0.16 -4.37
N LYS A 105 -4.74 -0.42 -5.26
CA LYS A 105 -4.31 -0.86 -6.60
C LYS A 105 -4.71 0.12 -7.69
N PHE A 106 -5.95 0.59 -7.63
CA PHE A 106 -6.53 1.61 -8.50
C PHE A 106 -7.31 2.62 -7.66
N PRO A 107 -7.66 3.83 -8.15
CA PRO A 107 -8.35 4.86 -7.36
C PRO A 107 -9.64 4.38 -6.67
N ASN A 108 -10.29 3.34 -7.21
CA ASN A 108 -11.50 2.73 -6.68
C ASN A 108 -11.32 1.24 -6.26
N VAL A 109 -10.10 0.68 -6.30
CA VAL A 109 -9.85 -0.73 -5.95
C VAL A 109 -8.76 -0.83 -4.88
N ILE A 110 -9.09 -1.49 -3.77
CA ILE A 110 -8.15 -1.89 -2.73
C ILE A 110 -8.00 -3.42 -2.71
N GLU A 111 -6.82 -3.89 -2.35
CA GLU A 111 -6.49 -5.32 -2.27
C GLU A 111 -5.87 -5.66 -0.92
N CYS A 112 -6.29 -6.78 -0.35
CA CYS A 112 -5.72 -7.34 0.87
C CYS A 112 -4.60 -8.33 0.53
N GLU A 113 -3.41 -8.10 1.07
CA GLU A 113 -2.23 -8.95 0.88
C GLU A 113 -1.83 -9.59 2.22
N SER A 114 -1.31 -10.82 2.18
CA SER A 114 -0.80 -11.54 3.34
C SER A 114 0.16 -12.65 2.91
N THR A 115 1.14 -13.00 3.76
CA THR A 115 1.98 -14.20 3.59
C THR A 115 1.40 -15.35 4.41
N ALA A 116 1.08 -16.48 3.79
CA ALA A 116 0.59 -17.69 4.48
C ALA A 116 0.98 -18.96 3.70
N ASN A 117 0.92 -20.13 4.34
CA ASN A 117 0.93 -21.42 3.64
C ASN A 117 0.01 -22.43 4.38
N PRO A 118 -1.10 -22.92 3.79
CA PRO A 118 -1.57 -22.70 2.42
C PRO A 118 -1.98 -21.24 2.13
N ASN A 119 -2.17 -20.92 0.85
CA ASN A 119 -2.69 -19.62 0.41
C ASN A 119 -3.98 -19.26 1.18
N PRO A 120 -4.12 -18.03 1.68
CA PRO A 120 -5.26 -17.64 2.50
C PRO A 120 -6.51 -17.37 1.65
N THR A 121 -7.66 -17.60 2.26
CA THR A 121 -8.94 -17.05 1.82
C THR A 121 -9.12 -15.65 2.41
N PHE A 122 -9.69 -14.72 1.63
CA PHE A 122 -9.90 -13.34 2.06
C PHE A 122 -11.39 -13.01 2.24
N THR A 123 -11.74 -12.46 3.40
CA THR A 123 -13.10 -12.03 3.74
C THR A 123 -13.14 -10.54 4.03
N TRP A 124 -13.89 -9.81 3.20
CA TRP A 124 -14.14 -8.38 3.37
C TRP A 124 -15.45 -8.08 4.09
N SER A 125 -15.37 -7.13 5.02
CA SER A 125 -16.45 -6.68 5.91
C SER A 125 -16.28 -5.19 6.25
N ARG A 126 -17.29 -4.57 6.86
CA ARG A 126 -17.24 -3.21 7.40
C ARG A 126 -17.47 -3.27 8.91
N HIS A 127 -16.84 -2.37 9.68
CA HIS A 127 -17.00 -2.36 11.12
C HIS A 127 -18.41 -1.87 11.51
N GLU A 128 -19.05 -2.59 12.44
CA GLU A 128 -20.39 -2.31 13.00
C GLU A 128 -21.53 -2.10 11.96
N SER A 129 -21.33 -2.47 10.70
CA SER A 129 -22.26 -2.16 9.60
C SER A 129 -22.12 -3.13 8.44
N SER A 130 -23.13 -3.21 7.58
CA SER A 130 -23.04 -3.92 6.31
C SER A 130 -22.15 -3.17 5.31
N LEU A 131 -21.52 -3.90 4.39
CA LEU A 131 -20.92 -3.29 3.20
C LEU A 131 -22.03 -2.60 2.37
N PRO A 132 -21.80 -1.39 1.83
CA PRO A 132 -22.74 -0.74 0.92
C PRO A 132 -23.00 -1.57 -0.35
N SER A 133 -24.15 -1.33 -1.00
CA SER A 133 -24.47 -1.88 -2.32
C SER A 133 -23.57 -1.31 -3.44
N THR A 134 -22.85 -0.23 -3.17
CA THR A 134 -21.81 0.40 -4.03
C THR A 134 -20.42 -0.22 -3.85
N VAL A 135 -20.33 -1.45 -3.33
CA VAL A 135 -19.07 -2.16 -3.07
C VAL A 135 -19.12 -3.61 -3.56
N ASN A 136 -18.26 -3.94 -4.52
CA ASN A 136 -18.07 -5.29 -5.05
C ASN A 136 -16.92 -6.02 -4.34
N LYS A 137 -17.06 -7.34 -4.14
CA LYS A 137 -16.05 -8.22 -3.52
C LYS A 137 -15.54 -9.25 -4.51
N HIS A 138 -14.23 -9.27 -4.74
CA HIS A 138 -13.57 -10.24 -5.63
C HIS A 138 -12.34 -10.85 -4.92
N ASN A 139 -12.60 -11.84 -4.04
CA ASN A 139 -11.61 -12.51 -3.18
C ASN A 139 -10.76 -11.51 -2.37
N ALA A 140 -9.48 -11.36 -2.72
CA ALA A 140 -8.54 -10.42 -2.07
C ALA A 140 -8.91 -8.94 -2.30
N THR A 141 -9.65 -8.62 -3.37
CA THR A 141 -9.96 -7.23 -3.76
C THR A 141 -11.36 -6.78 -3.34
N LEU A 142 -11.45 -5.48 -3.06
CA LEU A 142 -12.68 -4.74 -2.83
C LEU A 142 -12.72 -3.57 -3.81
N GLU A 143 -13.74 -3.54 -4.67
CA GLU A 143 -13.97 -2.46 -5.63
C GLU A 143 -15.11 -1.56 -5.12
N LEU A 144 -14.86 -0.25 -5.15
CA LEU A 144 -15.83 0.78 -4.84
C LEU A 144 -16.43 1.26 -6.18
N THR A 145 -17.74 1.12 -6.36
CA THR A 145 -18.42 1.42 -7.64
C THR A 145 -19.26 2.71 -7.61
N GLY A 146 -19.16 3.48 -6.52
CA GLY A 146 -19.79 4.79 -6.37
C GLY A 146 -18.88 5.80 -5.67
N TRP A 147 -19.37 7.03 -5.52
CA TRP A 147 -18.71 8.13 -4.80
C TRP A 147 -19.65 8.75 -3.75
N ASP A 148 -20.49 7.91 -3.15
CA ASP A 148 -21.47 8.30 -2.13
C ASP A 148 -20.80 8.47 -0.76
N PRO A 149 -21.13 9.51 0.04
CA PRO A 149 -20.68 9.66 1.42
C PRO A 149 -20.86 8.40 2.30
N ASP A 150 -21.84 7.54 2.03
CA ASP A 150 -22.06 6.27 2.74
C ASP A 150 -20.91 5.26 2.58
N LEU A 151 -19.96 5.49 1.66
CA LEU A 151 -18.72 4.71 1.56
C LEU A 151 -17.71 5.04 2.66
N ASN A 152 -17.84 6.18 3.36
CA ASN A 152 -16.91 6.61 4.39
C ASN A 152 -16.96 5.71 5.63
N GLY A 153 -15.84 5.09 6.01
CA GLY A 153 -15.80 4.27 7.23
C GLY A 153 -14.67 3.27 7.30
N LEU A 154 -14.69 2.46 8.35
CA LEU A 154 -13.68 1.44 8.64
C LEU A 154 -14.04 0.10 7.98
N TYR A 155 -13.26 -0.30 6.98
CA TYR A 155 -13.33 -1.59 6.32
C TYR A 155 -12.35 -2.55 6.96
N GLN A 156 -12.74 -3.82 7.06
CA GLN A 156 -11.95 -4.90 7.65
C GLN A 156 -11.73 -5.98 6.60
N CYS A 157 -10.46 -6.32 6.36
CA CYS A 157 -10.08 -7.56 5.70
C CYS A 157 -9.69 -8.59 6.77
N GLU A 158 -10.11 -9.83 6.57
CA GLU A 158 -9.66 -11.01 7.28
C GLU A 158 -9.03 -11.99 6.29
N ALA A 159 -7.78 -12.40 6.53
CA ALA A 159 -7.10 -13.46 5.81
C ALA A 159 -7.12 -14.72 6.68
N SER A 160 -7.50 -15.88 6.13
CA SER A 160 -7.68 -17.13 6.90
C SER A 160 -7.26 -18.38 6.12
N ASN A 161 -6.58 -19.32 6.78
CA ASN A 161 -6.27 -20.67 6.29
C ASN A 161 -6.41 -21.72 7.41
N ASP A 162 -6.14 -22.99 7.11
CA ASP A 162 -6.26 -24.12 8.06
C ASP A 162 -5.44 -23.97 9.37
N TYR A 163 -4.47 -23.04 9.40
CA TYR A 163 -3.54 -22.83 10.51
C TYR A 163 -3.85 -21.56 11.32
N GLY A 164 -4.78 -20.71 10.88
CA GLY A 164 -5.24 -19.54 11.63
C GLY A 164 -5.80 -18.42 10.75
N ALA A 165 -6.14 -17.29 11.39
CA ALA A 165 -6.62 -16.10 10.72
C ALA A 165 -6.05 -14.82 11.35
N GLN A 166 -5.83 -13.79 10.52
CA GLN A 166 -5.39 -12.46 10.95
C GLN A 166 -6.22 -11.39 10.22
N LYS A 167 -6.51 -10.28 10.92
CA LYS A 167 -7.37 -9.19 10.42
C LYS A 167 -6.60 -7.87 10.38
N THR A 168 -6.99 -7.01 9.44
CA THR A 168 -6.44 -5.66 9.29
C THR A 168 -7.55 -4.71 8.84
N PHE A 169 -7.33 -3.41 9.05
CA PHE A 169 -8.36 -2.38 8.85
C PHE A 169 -7.86 -1.24 7.98
N LEU A 170 -8.75 -0.68 7.15
CA LEU A 170 -8.53 0.56 6.39
C LEU A 170 -9.72 1.50 6.61
N TYR A 171 -9.45 2.75 6.97
CA TYR A 171 -10.47 3.80 6.94
C TYR A 171 -10.52 4.42 5.55
N VAL A 172 -11.64 4.26 4.83
CA VAL A 172 -11.88 4.92 3.55
C VAL A 172 -12.52 6.27 3.80
N HIS A 173 -11.97 7.32 3.20
CA HIS A 173 -12.52 8.68 3.23
C HIS A 173 -12.60 9.26 1.82
N LEU A 174 -13.83 9.46 1.35
CA LEU A 174 -14.14 10.27 0.19
C LEU A 174 -14.16 11.74 0.59
N SER A 175 -13.04 12.42 0.35
CA SER A 175 -13.02 13.88 0.26
C SER A 175 -13.96 14.30 -0.87
N SER A 176 -15.16 14.74 -0.54
CA SER A 176 -16.03 15.35 -1.55
C SER A 176 -15.30 16.56 -2.13
N VAL A 177 -15.17 16.60 -3.45
CA VAL A 177 -14.70 17.81 -4.15
C VAL A 177 -15.81 18.83 -4.00
N SER A 178 -15.75 19.58 -2.90
CA SER A 178 -16.60 20.72 -2.65
C SER A 178 -16.27 21.79 -3.69
N GLY A 179 -16.98 21.72 -4.82
CA GLY A 179 -17.07 22.78 -5.81
C GLY A 179 -17.79 23.98 -5.21
N GLY A 180 -17.21 24.58 -4.16
CA GLY A 180 -17.65 25.83 -3.55
C GLY A 180 -17.79 26.85 -4.67
N SER A 181 -19.05 27.24 -4.91
CA SER A 181 -19.56 27.53 -6.25
C SER A 181 -18.56 28.29 -7.12
N GLN A 182 -18.09 27.64 -8.20
CA GLN A 182 -17.16 28.25 -9.16
C GLN A 182 -17.72 29.59 -9.70
N ALA A 183 -19.05 29.68 -9.84
CA ALA A 183 -19.73 30.92 -10.18
C ALA A 183 -19.49 32.06 -9.16
N GLY A 184 -19.32 31.76 -7.86
CA GLY A 184 -18.99 32.76 -6.84
C GLY A 184 -17.62 33.40 -7.06
N TRP A 185 -16.59 32.60 -7.32
CA TRP A 185 -15.24 33.09 -7.66
C TRP A 185 -15.21 33.81 -9.00
N ILE A 186 -15.95 33.32 -10.01
CA ILE A 186 -16.10 33.98 -11.31
C ILE A 186 -16.79 35.34 -11.17
N LEU A 187 -17.90 35.43 -10.42
CA LEU A 187 -18.62 36.67 -10.16
C LEU A 187 -17.76 37.67 -9.37
N PHE A 188 -17.01 37.22 -8.37
CA PHE A 188 -16.08 38.06 -7.62
C PHE A 188 -14.96 38.62 -8.53
N GLY A 189 -14.37 37.78 -9.40
CA GLY A 189 -13.37 38.21 -10.38
C GLY A 189 -13.93 39.21 -11.40
N LEU A 190 -15.16 39.00 -11.89
CA LEU A 190 -15.84 39.94 -12.79
C LEU A 190 -16.15 41.28 -12.12
N LEU A 191 -16.60 41.29 -10.86
CA LEU A 191 -16.83 42.50 -10.08
C LEU A 191 -15.52 43.28 -9.84
N LEU A 192 -14.42 42.59 -9.57
CA LEU A 192 -13.08 43.19 -9.48
C LEU A 192 -12.65 43.82 -10.81
N ALA A 193 -12.79 43.08 -11.92
CA ALA A 193 -12.43 43.59 -13.25
C ALA A 193 -13.26 44.84 -13.64
N LEU A 194 -14.56 44.84 -13.35
CA LEU A 194 -15.46 45.97 -13.62
C LEU A 194 -15.14 47.19 -12.74
N THR A 195 -14.88 47.00 -11.45
CA THR A 195 -14.54 48.11 -10.54
C THR A 195 -13.18 48.73 -10.87
N ILE A 196 -12.16 47.91 -11.20
CA ILE A 196 -10.85 48.38 -11.69
C ILE A 196 -11.02 49.16 -13.01
N SER A 197 -11.81 48.63 -13.95
CA SER A 197 -12.05 49.30 -15.25
C SER A 197 -12.76 50.64 -15.08
N ALA A 198 -13.76 50.71 -14.20
CA ALA A 198 -14.48 51.95 -13.90
C ALA A 198 -13.57 52.98 -13.19
N ALA A 199 -12.75 52.54 -12.24
CA ALA A 199 -11.79 53.40 -11.55
C ALA A 199 -10.74 53.97 -12.51
N ALA A 200 -10.18 53.15 -13.40
CA ALA A 200 -9.26 53.58 -14.45
C ALA A 200 -9.91 54.59 -15.41
N PHE A 201 -11.13 54.31 -15.88
CA PHE A 201 -11.87 55.24 -16.75
C PHE A 201 -12.13 56.59 -16.06
N LEU A 202 -12.54 56.58 -14.78
CA LEU A 202 -12.72 57.82 -14.01
C LEU A 202 -11.40 58.57 -13.82
N PHE A 203 -10.30 57.89 -13.52
CA PHE A 203 -8.97 58.48 -13.39
C PHE A 203 -8.53 59.18 -14.68
N PHE A 204 -8.58 58.49 -15.83
CA PHE A 204 -8.25 59.08 -17.14
C PHE A 204 -9.19 60.24 -17.51
N ARG A 205 -10.49 60.14 -17.20
CA ARG A 205 -11.47 61.21 -17.47
C ARG A 205 -11.29 62.44 -16.58
N ASN A 206 -10.69 62.28 -15.39
CA ASN A 206 -10.34 63.40 -14.52
C ASN A 206 -9.00 64.04 -14.96
N HIS A 207 -7.99 63.22 -15.27
CA HIS A 207 -6.69 63.69 -15.77
C HIS A 207 -6.75 64.42 -17.12
N THR A 208 -7.79 64.17 -17.92
CA THR A 208 -8.05 64.88 -19.19
C THR A 208 -8.89 66.15 -19.03
N LYS A 209 -9.28 66.55 -17.81
CA LYS A 209 -10.12 67.73 -17.58
C LYS A 209 -9.48 68.75 -16.62
N SER A 210 -8.90 69.77 -17.24
CA SER A 210 -8.51 71.08 -16.68
C SER A 210 -7.10 71.17 -16.06
N PRO A 211 -6.40 72.33 -16.10
CA PRO A 211 -6.81 73.62 -16.69
C PRO A 211 -5.87 74.18 -17.78
N SER A 212 -6.42 75.00 -18.69
CA SER A 212 -5.66 76.02 -19.40
C SER A 212 -6.46 77.33 -19.59
N PHE A 213 -5.88 78.42 -19.09
CA PHE A 213 -6.08 79.84 -19.44
C PHE A 213 -7.50 80.41 -19.69
N ARG A 214 -7.90 81.41 -18.89
CA ARG A 214 -8.97 82.38 -19.20
C ARG A 214 -8.41 83.82 -19.17
N ARG A 215 -8.84 84.66 -20.11
CA ARG A 215 -8.46 86.09 -20.22
C ARG A 215 -9.59 87.01 -19.70
N ARG A 216 -9.23 88.24 -19.35
CA ARG A 216 -10.07 89.30 -18.76
C ARG A 216 -11.13 89.86 -19.75
N GLU A 217 -12.17 90.54 -19.27
CA GLU A 217 -12.17 92.02 -19.15
C GLU A 217 -13.27 92.49 -18.15
N ALA A 218 -13.41 93.79 -17.86
CA ALA A 218 -13.95 94.26 -16.56
C ALA A 218 -15.01 95.39 -16.59
N SER A 219 -15.98 95.32 -15.66
CA SER A 219 -16.87 96.42 -15.20
C SER A 219 -17.35 96.08 -13.76
N ARG A 220 -17.00 96.83 -12.70
CA ARG A 220 -17.60 98.07 -12.17
C ARG A 220 -19.09 97.94 -11.81
N ASP A 221 -19.59 98.34 -10.64
CA ASP A 221 -19.03 98.95 -9.39
C ASP A 221 -19.94 98.54 -8.19
N THR A 222 -19.75 98.85 -6.88
CA THR A 222 -18.87 99.77 -6.08
C THR A 222 -18.58 99.15 -4.67
N PRO A 223 -17.80 99.76 -3.74
CA PRO A 223 -17.26 99.06 -2.54
C PRO A 223 -17.73 99.56 -1.15
N LEU A 224 -17.29 98.83 -0.10
CA LEU A 224 -17.07 99.10 1.34
C LEU A 224 -17.32 97.77 2.11
N GLU A 225 -16.63 97.40 3.19
CA GLU A 225 -15.66 98.11 4.06
C GLU A 225 -14.45 97.21 4.41
N GLN A 226 -13.42 97.77 5.04
CA GLN A 226 -12.10 97.17 5.29
C GLN A 226 -11.88 96.86 6.78
N ASN A 227 -11.19 95.76 7.11
CA ASN A 227 -10.32 95.70 8.29
C ASN A 227 -9.23 94.61 8.18
N GLU A 228 -8.18 94.75 8.99
CA GLU A 228 -6.84 94.18 8.72
C GLU A 228 -6.35 93.17 9.82
N PRO A 229 -5.06 92.83 10.06
CA PRO A 229 -4.66 91.42 10.18
C PRO A 229 -3.94 91.09 11.51
N ILE A 230 -3.28 89.92 11.60
CA ILE A 230 -1.96 89.60 12.23
C ILE A 230 -1.81 88.06 12.26
N ARG A 231 -0.78 87.44 11.63
CA ARG A 231 0.60 87.15 12.12
C ARG A 231 0.65 86.12 13.28
N GLN A 232 1.61 85.19 13.42
CA GLN A 232 2.91 85.02 12.74
C GLN A 232 3.46 83.55 12.86
N SER A 233 4.43 83.21 11.98
CA SER A 233 5.52 82.19 12.03
C SER A 233 5.67 81.08 13.10
N GLY A 234 6.21 79.93 12.64
CA GLY A 234 7.27 79.15 13.33
C GLY A 234 6.81 77.99 14.22
N GLU A 235 7.60 76.95 14.50
CA GLU A 235 8.93 76.53 14.00
C GLU A 235 9.04 75.01 14.32
N SER A 236 9.31 74.08 13.38
CA SER A 236 10.61 73.66 12.84
C SER A 236 11.65 73.16 13.86
N SER A 237 11.42 71.97 14.45
CA SER A 237 12.42 70.91 14.68
C SER A 237 11.74 69.57 14.89
#